data_AF-A0A329VJ04-F1
#
_entry.id   AF-A0A329VJ04-F1
#
_cell.length_a   1.000
_cell.length_b   1.000
_cell.length_c   1.000
_cell.angle_alpha   90.00
_cell.angle_beta   90.00
_cell.angle_gamma   90.00
#
_symmetry.space_group_name_H-M   'P 1'
#
loop_
_entity.id
_entity.type
_entity.pdbx_description
1 polymer ?
#
loop_
_entity_poly.entity_id
_entity_poly.type
_entity_poly.pdbx_seq_one_letter_code
_entity_poly.pdbx_strand_id
1 'polypeptide(L)' 'MNDQALENGRRAIARECLNELTQLSKYDDKAVTAILDKYTQRFKLIMSEHQMTFSAKSVLSYYVRNIRKEI' A
#
# COMPACT_ATOMS: atom_id res chain seq x y z
N MET A 1 13.21 1.68 15.74
CA MET A 1 11.79 1.89 15.39
C MET A 1 10.99 0.78 16.05
N ASN A 2 9.90 1.09 16.74
CA ASN A 2 9.04 0.06 17.33
C ASN A 2 8.30 -0.68 16.20
N ASP A 3 8.14 -2.01 16.30
CA ASP A 3 7.48 -2.82 15.25
C ASP A 3 6.07 -2.26 14.91
N GLN A 4 5.38 -1.82 15.96
CA GLN A 4 4.06 -1.18 15.89
C GLN A 4 4.05 0.15 15.11
N ALA A 5 5.14 0.92 15.15
CA ALA A 5 5.25 2.17 14.38
C ALA A 5 5.44 1.88 12.89
N LEU A 6 6.16 0.81 12.55
CA LEU A 6 6.32 0.34 11.18
C LEU A 6 5.01 -0.24 10.63
N GLU A 7 4.29 -1.05 11.42
CA GLU A 7 2.96 -1.55 11.04
C GLU A 7 1.95 -0.42 10.83
N ASN A 8 1.90 0.56 11.72
CA ASN A 8 1.05 1.74 11.56
C ASN A 8 1.42 2.53 10.30
N GLY A 9 2.71 2.69 10.00
CA GLY A 9 3.18 3.30 8.76
C GLY A 9 2.72 2.54 7.51
N ARG A 10 2.79 1.20 7.53
CA ARG A 10 2.34 0.34 6.41
C ARG A 10 0.83 0.45 6.20
N ARG A 11 0.04 0.37 7.27
CA ARG A 11 -1.42 0.56 7.22
C ARG A 11 -1.78 1.96 6.73
N ALA A 12 -1.05 3.00 7.16
CA ALA A 12 -1.27 4.38 6.70
C ALA A 12 -1.04 4.50 5.19
N ILE A 13 0.11 4.02 4.68
CA ILE A 13 0.44 4.04 3.24
C ILE A 13 -0.62 3.28 2.43
N ALA A 14 -1.04 2.10 2.88
CA ALA A 14 -2.04 1.31 2.18
C ALA A 14 -3.44 1.97 2.23
N ARG A 15 -3.78 2.65 3.33
CA ARG A 15 -5.03 3.43 3.44
C ARG A 15 -5.03 4.65 2.53
N GLU A 16 -3.92 5.39 2.47
CA GLU A 16 -3.74 6.50 1.52
C GLU A 16 -3.86 6.01 0.07
N CYS A 17 -3.22 4.89 -0.26
CA CYS A 17 -3.32 4.25 -1.56
C CYS A 17 -4.77 3.87 -1.90
N LEU A 18 -5.48 3.22 -0.98
CA LEU A 18 -6.89 2.89 -1.17
C LEU A 18 -7.73 4.15 -1.34
N ASN A 19 -7.51 5.20 -0.55
CA ASN A 19 -8.24 6.45 -0.63
C ASN A 19 -8.05 7.10 -2.02
N GLU A 20 -6.81 7.26 -2.50
CA GLU A 20 -6.53 7.77 -3.86
C GLU A 20 -7.20 6.91 -4.92
N LEU A 21 -7.16 5.57 -4.79
CA LEU A 21 -7.83 4.65 -5.71
C LEU A 21 -9.36 4.80 -5.69
N THR A 22 -9.97 5.06 -4.53
CA THR A 22 -11.42 5.30 -4.42
C THR A 22 -11.85 6.69 -4.88
N GLN A 23 -10.95 7.68 -4.83
CA GLN A 23 -11.20 9.03 -5.34
C GLN A 23 -11.16 9.10 -6.88
N LEU A 24 -10.65 8.06 -7.54
CA LEU A 24 -10.74 7.95 -8.99
C LEU A 24 -12.22 7.86 -9.40
N SER A 25 -12.73 8.92 -10.03
CA SER A 25 -14.10 8.96 -10.55
C SER A 25 -14.40 7.88 -11.58
N LYS A 26 -13.37 7.34 -12.24
CA LYS A 26 -13.44 6.20 -13.16
C LYS A 26 -12.24 5.29 -12.94
N TYR A 27 -12.44 3.99 -13.08
CA TYR A 27 -11.33 3.05 -13.07
C TYR A 27 -10.46 3.29 -14.31
N ASP A 28 -9.28 3.88 -14.10
CA ASP A 28 -8.29 4.14 -15.14
C ASP A 28 -7.04 3.36 -14.83
N ASP A 29 -6.73 2.35 -15.64
CA ASP A 29 -5.64 1.41 -15.37
C ASP A 29 -4.26 2.11 -15.27
N LYS A 30 -4.06 3.18 -16.04
CA LYS A 30 -2.83 3.99 -15.98
C LYS A 30 -2.76 4.78 -14.68
N ALA A 31 -3.86 5.41 -14.27
CA ALA A 31 -3.92 6.12 -13.00
C ALA A 31 -3.74 5.17 -11.81
N VAL A 32 -4.44 4.02 -11.83
CA VAL A 32 -4.32 2.96 -10.82
C VAL A 32 -2.88 2.46 -10.73
N THR A 33 -2.24 2.18 -11.88
CA THR A 33 -0.84 1.76 -11.92
C THR A 33 0.09 2.83 -11.37
N ALA A 34 -0.10 4.10 -11.74
CA ALA A 34 0.72 5.22 -11.25
C ALA A 34 0.59 5.43 -9.73
N ILE A 35 -0.64 5.35 -9.21
CA ILE A 35 -0.92 5.41 -7.77
C ILE A 35 -0.23 4.25 -7.06
N LEU A 36 -0.47 3.01 -7.51
CA LEU A 36 0.15 1.83 -6.93
C LEU A 36 1.68 1.91 -6.95
N ASP A 37 2.28 2.39 -8.05
CA ASP A 37 3.74 2.52 -8.18
C ASP A 37 4.31 3.55 -7.19
N LYS A 38 3.71 4.75 -7.13
CA LYS A 38 4.05 5.81 -6.16
C LYS A 38 4.04 5.28 -4.72
N TYR A 39 2.99 4.55 -4.35
CA TYR A 39 2.86 3.99 -3.01
C TYR A 39 3.77 2.78 -2.78
N THR A 40 4.06 1.99 -3.82
CA THR A 40 4.98 0.84 -3.75
C THR A 40 6.40 1.31 -3.42
N GLN A 41 6.87 2.41 -4.02
CA GLN A 41 8.18 2.98 -3.71
C GLN A 41 8.28 3.42 -2.24
N ARG A 42 7.25 4.11 -1.71
CA ARG A 42 7.19 4.51 -0.28
C ARG A 42 7.10 3.31 0.64
N PHE A 43 6.31 2.30 0.27
CA PHE A 43 6.12 1.08 1.06
C PHE A 43 7.42 0.28 1.20
N LYS A 44 8.22 0.21 0.12
CA LYS A 44 9.50 -0.50 0.10
C LYS A 44 10.50 0.03 1.14
N LEU A 45 10.45 1.32 1.48
CA LEU A 45 11.33 1.93 2.48
C LEU A 45 11.00 1.50 3.92
N ILE A 46 9.79 1.02 4.16
CA ILE A 46 9.30 0.62 5.49
C ILE A 46 9.00 -0.89 5.59
N MET A 47 9.41 -1.67 4.58
CA MET A 47 9.30 -3.13 4.61
C MET A 47 10.31 -3.73 5.59
N SER A 48 9.87 -4.72 6.38
CA SER A 48 10.77 -5.54 7.21
C SER A 48 11.54 -6.54 6.33
N GLU A 49 12.67 -7.05 6.82
CA GLU A 49 13.48 -8.07 6.14
C GLU A 49 12.66 -9.30 5.69
N HIS A 50 11.73 -9.77 6.53
CA HIS A 50 10.80 -10.85 6.17
C HIS A 50 9.91 -10.56 4.97
N GLN A 51 9.60 -9.28 4.73
CA GLN A 51 8.78 -8.83 3.61
C GLN A 51 9.63 -8.61 2.36
N MET A 52 10.95 -8.39 2.48
CA MET A 52 11.86 -8.18 1.34
C MET A 52 12.01 -9.41 0.44
N THR A 53 11.61 -10.60 0.92
CA THR A 53 11.47 -11.82 0.11
C THR A 53 10.27 -11.76 -0.84
N PHE A 54 9.30 -10.89 -0.56
CA PHE A 54 8.11 -10.66 -1.38
C PHE A 54 8.23 -9.35 -2.17
N SER A 55 7.54 -9.30 -3.31
CA SER A 55 7.45 -8.04 -4.06
C SER A 55 6.67 -7.01 -3.26
N ALA A 56 7.23 -5.80 -3.10
CA ALA A 56 6.59 -4.69 -2.40
C ALA A 56 5.17 -4.41 -2.91
N LYS A 57 4.94 -4.61 -4.22
CA LYS A 57 3.63 -4.47 -4.86
C LYS A 57 2.62 -5.50 -4.33
N SER A 58 3.05 -6.75 -4.14
CA SER A 58 2.19 -7.82 -3.60
C SER A 58 1.81 -7.54 -2.15
N VAL A 59 2.78 -7.09 -1.34
CA VAL A 59 2.53 -6.77 0.07
C VAL A 59 1.60 -5.55 0.19
N LEU A 60 1.87 -4.47 -0.56
CA LEU A 60 0.98 -3.31 -0.59
C LEU A 60 -0.43 -3.70 -1.03
N SER A 61 -0.56 -4.51 -2.08
CA SER A 61 -1.86 -5.00 -2.56
C SER A 61 -2.60 -5.82 -1.50
N TYR A 62 -1.88 -6.64 -0.72
CA TYR A 62 -2.45 -7.38 0.39
C TYR A 62 -3.00 -6.44 1.47
N TYR A 63 -2.23 -5.44 1.88
CA TYR A 63 -2.68 -4.46 2.88
C TYR A 63 -3.87 -3.64 2.37
N VAL A 64 -3.83 -3.14 1.13
CA VAL A 64 -4.93 -2.39 0.51
C VAL A 64 -6.21 -3.23 0.48
N ARG A 65 -6.12 -4.52 0.14
CA ARG A 65 -7.27 -5.44 0.14
C ARG A 65 -7.81 -5.73 1.54
N ASN A 66 -6.95 -5.89 2.54
CA ASN A 66 -7.37 -6.10 3.92
C ASN A 66 -8.10 -4.86 4.47
N ILE A 67 -7.51 -3.67 4.29
CA ILE A 67 -8.13 -2.42 4.72
C ILE A 67 -9.47 -2.21 4.02
N ARG A 68 -9.56 -2.52 2.71
CA ARG A 68 -10.82 -2.45 1.98
C ARG A 68 -11.90 -3.40 2.51
N LYS A 69 -11.54 -4.51 3.15
CA LYS A 69 -12.50 -5.45 3.78
C LYS A 69 -12.88 -5.02 5.20
N GLU A 70 -12.06 -4.22 5.86
CA GLU A 70 -12.30 -3.68 7.21
C GLU A 70 -13.24 -2.44 7.19
N ILE A 71 -13.46 -1.83 6.03
CA ILE A 71 -14.36 -0.69 5.79
C ILE A 71 -15.67 -1.22 5.19
#